data_AF-A0AAJ2SRK3-F1
#
_entry.id   AF-A0AAJ2SRK3-F1
#
_cell.length_a   1.000
_cell.length_b   1.000
_cell.length_c   1.000
_cell.angle_alpha   90.00
_cell.angle_beta   90.00
_cell.angle_gamma   90.00
#
_symmetry.space_group_name_H-M   'P 1'
#
loop_
_entity.id
_entity.type
_entity.pdbx_description
1 polymer ?
#
loop_
_entity_poly.entity_id
_entity_poly.type
_entity_poly.pdbx_seq_one_letter_code
_entity_poly.pdbx_strand_id
1 'polypeptide(L)'
;MSTDRTAAPTETKPRRLSPTKPVAMPSSTRVVLACAGFVLGLAATLFGGAHIGLAISLSLVVLVASTLMGRLRDRVRSTITPITLTAVASVSLVSSGTPSSWIVFTLMGSAFLGHTIGTASRARQEAREAIILPTDPASVPGRTVLLWRMGREQFEVLDPSEKRLRTVIKGPKGNIPTSIELRRSTAGLDILRPGDVPIAVLHAMDVDTGPWYEIVDPIVAPGPGQPIPANPSTAVLLDRTTEAAVHFSRTGEPSPSAPWALSTRR
;
A
#
# COMPACT_ATOMS: atom_id res chain seq x y z
N MET A 1 15.08 33.45 -31.85
CA MET A 1 15.47 32.11 -31.36
C MET A 1 15.60 32.20 -29.85
N SER A 2 14.64 31.66 -29.10
CA SER A 2 14.70 31.57 -27.64
C SER A 2 14.41 30.12 -27.27
N THR A 3 15.38 29.52 -26.59
CA THR A 3 15.53 28.10 -26.33
C THR A 3 14.40 27.55 -25.48
N ASP A 4 13.79 26.49 -26.00
CA ASP A 4 12.99 25.52 -25.27
C ASP A 4 13.59 25.24 -23.88
N ARG A 5 12.86 25.63 -22.83
CA ARG A 5 13.04 25.00 -21.52
C ARG A 5 12.52 23.57 -21.67
N THR A 6 13.41 22.64 -22.00
CA THR A 6 13.15 21.21 -21.83
C THR A 6 12.82 20.97 -20.36
N ALA A 7 11.53 20.96 -20.05
CA ALA A 7 11.02 20.52 -18.76
C ALA A 7 11.47 19.07 -18.58
N ALA A 8 12.34 18.83 -17.58
CA ALA A 8 12.66 17.47 -17.20
C ALA A 8 11.36 16.72 -16.92
N PRO A 9 11.21 15.47 -17.41
CA PRO A 9 9.99 14.71 -17.18
C PRO A 9 9.74 14.61 -15.67
N THR A 10 8.58 15.10 -15.25
CA THR A 10 8.20 15.17 -13.84
C THR A 10 7.71 13.79 -13.40
N GLU A 11 8.20 13.32 -12.24
CA GLU A 11 7.78 12.05 -11.62
C GLU A 11 6.25 11.92 -11.66
N THR A 12 5.75 10.81 -12.19
CA THR A 12 4.32 10.51 -12.15
C THR A 12 3.87 10.13 -10.74
N LYS A 13 2.60 10.38 -10.40
CA LYS A 13 2.05 9.93 -9.12
C LYS A 13 2.13 8.39 -9.01
N PRO A 14 2.50 7.83 -7.84
CA PRO A 14 2.47 6.40 -7.60
C PRO A 14 1.14 5.76 -7.98
N ARG A 15 1.19 4.83 -8.92
CA ARG A 15 0.08 4.01 -9.36
C ARG A 15 0.15 2.66 -8.65
N ARG A 16 -0.95 2.19 -8.07
CA ARG A 16 -1.04 0.84 -7.51
C ARG A 16 -1.48 -0.12 -8.60
N LEU A 17 -0.77 -1.24 -8.76
CA LEU A 17 -1.04 -2.27 -9.77
C LEU A 17 -1.76 -3.50 -9.22
N SER A 18 -1.55 -3.83 -7.94
CA SER A 18 -2.18 -5.03 -7.38
C SER A 18 -3.69 -4.86 -7.24
N PRO A 19 -4.49 -5.80 -7.80
CA PRO A 19 -5.91 -5.84 -7.53
C PRO A 19 -6.11 -6.00 -6.03
N THR A 20 -7.00 -5.18 -5.45
CA THR A 20 -7.46 -5.42 -4.09
C THR A 20 -8.12 -6.80 -4.06
N LYS A 21 -7.78 -7.67 -3.10
CA LYS A 21 -8.63 -8.85 -2.88
C LYS A 21 -10.00 -8.29 -2.55
N PRO A 22 -11.03 -8.48 -3.40
CA PRO A 22 -12.27 -7.78 -3.24
C PRO A 22 -12.85 -8.14 -1.87
N VAL A 23 -13.27 -7.13 -1.11
CA VAL A 23 -14.08 -7.37 0.07
C VAL A 23 -15.32 -8.12 -0.36
N ALA A 24 -15.62 -9.22 0.33
CA ALA A 24 -16.83 -9.98 0.07
C ALA A 24 -18.05 -9.09 0.28
N MET A 25 -18.98 -9.13 -0.67
CA MET A 25 -20.27 -8.48 -0.49
C MET A 25 -20.94 -9.00 0.80
N PRO A 26 -21.55 -8.12 1.62
CA PRO A 26 -22.39 -8.56 2.71
C PRO A 26 -23.48 -9.51 2.21
N SER A 27 -23.72 -10.61 2.93
CA SER A 27 -24.79 -11.54 2.59
C SER A 27 -26.16 -10.86 2.69
N SER A 28 -27.15 -11.36 1.96
CA SER A 28 -28.55 -10.91 2.05
C SER A 28 -29.06 -10.97 3.49
N THR A 29 -28.74 -12.04 4.22
CA THR A 29 -29.07 -12.18 5.64
C THR A 29 -28.47 -11.06 6.48
N ARG A 30 -27.21 -10.68 6.26
CA ARG A 30 -26.56 -9.60 6.99
C ARG A 30 -27.23 -8.25 6.71
N VAL A 31 -27.61 -7.99 5.47
CA VAL A 31 -28.32 -6.75 5.10
C VAL A 31 -29.70 -6.70 5.77
N VAL A 32 -30.45 -7.80 5.74
CA VAL A 32 -31.76 -7.89 6.40
C VAL A 32 -31.64 -7.68 7.91
N LEU A 33 -30.70 -8.36 8.57
CA LEU A 33 -30.43 -8.18 10.00
C LEU A 33 -30.00 -6.75 10.34
N ALA A 34 -29.21 -6.11 9.48
CA ALA A 34 -28.77 -4.74 9.71
C ALA A 34 -29.92 -3.73 9.63
N CYS A 35 -30.80 -3.87 8.65
CA CYS A 35 -32.00 -3.04 8.54
C CYS A 35 -32.94 -3.28 9.72
N ALA A 36 -33.22 -4.55 10.05
CA ALA A 36 -34.08 -4.90 11.17
C ALA A 36 -33.52 -4.40 12.51
N GLY A 37 -32.22 -4.59 12.75
CA GLY A 37 -31.55 -4.12 13.96
C GLY A 37 -31.56 -2.60 14.13
N PHE A 38 -31.43 -1.84 13.03
CA PHE A 38 -31.58 -0.39 13.07
C PHE A 38 -33.01 0.04 13.44
N VAL A 39 -34.03 -0.53 12.79
CA VAL A 39 -35.44 -0.22 13.05
C VAL A 39 -35.83 -0.58 14.48
N LEU A 40 -35.44 -1.77 14.94
CA LEU A 40 -35.71 -2.22 16.31
C LEU A 40 -34.96 -1.36 17.35
N GLY A 41 -33.72 -0.97 17.09
CA GLY A 41 -32.95 -0.10 17.97
C GLY A 41 -33.58 1.29 18.13
N LEU A 42 -34.01 1.89 17.00
CA LEU A 42 -34.71 3.17 16.99
C LEU A 42 -36.05 3.07 17.75
N ALA A 43 -36.85 2.03 17.46
CA ALA A 43 -38.12 1.78 18.14
C ALA A 43 -37.93 1.63 19.66
N ALA A 44 -36.96 0.80 20.10
CA ALA A 44 -36.67 0.59 21.51
C ALA A 44 -36.25 1.88 22.24
N THR A 45 -35.51 2.75 21.55
CA THR A 45 -35.10 4.05 22.09
C THR A 45 -36.27 5.01 22.25
N LEU A 46 -37.19 5.02 21.28
CA LEU A 46 -38.42 5.82 21.34
C LEU A 46 -39.38 5.31 22.42
N PHE A 47 -39.57 4.00 22.54
CA PHE A 47 -40.33 3.38 23.64
C PHE A 47 -39.71 3.65 25.01
N GLY A 48 -38.37 3.74 25.08
CA GLY A 48 -37.63 4.13 26.27
C GLY A 48 -37.77 5.60 26.67
N GLY A 49 -38.59 6.39 25.96
CA GLY A 49 -38.89 7.79 26.28
C GLY A 49 -37.87 8.80 25.74
N ALA A 50 -36.98 8.40 24.82
CA ALA A 50 -36.00 9.32 24.25
C ALA A 50 -36.66 10.38 23.35
N HIS A 51 -36.11 11.59 23.38
CA HIS A 51 -36.55 12.66 22.50
C HIS A 51 -36.30 12.30 21.02
N ILE A 52 -37.34 12.37 20.18
CA ILE A 52 -37.32 11.94 18.78
C ILE A 52 -36.17 12.59 18.00
N GLY A 53 -36.00 13.91 18.12
CA GLY A 53 -34.94 14.63 17.41
C GLY A 53 -33.52 14.23 17.83
N LEU A 54 -33.33 13.80 19.09
CA LEU A 54 -32.04 13.36 19.61
C LEU A 54 -31.71 11.94 19.14
N ALA A 55 -32.70 11.04 19.17
CA ALA A 55 -32.54 9.66 18.67
C ALA A 55 -32.19 9.65 17.17
N ILE A 56 -32.88 10.45 16.36
CA ILE A 56 -32.64 10.54 14.92
C ILE A 56 -31.26 11.14 14.62
N SER A 57 -30.91 12.28 15.21
CA SER A 57 -29.64 12.95 14.94
C SER A 57 -28.42 12.10 15.29
N LEU A 58 -28.41 11.46 16.47
CA LEU A 58 -27.33 10.56 16.88
C LEU A 58 -27.24 9.32 15.98
N SER A 59 -28.39 8.74 15.61
CA SER A 59 -28.43 7.60 14.69
C SER A 59 -27.78 7.92 13.34
N LEU A 60 -28.10 9.10 12.78
CA LEU A 60 -27.54 9.55 11.50
C LEU A 60 -26.04 9.79 11.57
N VAL A 61 -25.55 10.43 12.64
CA VAL A 61 -24.11 10.67 12.83
C VAL A 61 -23.35 9.36 12.89
N VAL A 62 -23.81 8.39 13.68
CA VAL A 62 -23.15 7.07 13.80
C VAL A 62 -23.27 6.27 12.50
N LEU A 63 -24.41 6.33 11.82
CA LEU A 63 -24.62 5.68 10.53
C LEU A 63 -23.65 6.20 9.48
N VAL A 64 -23.53 7.52 9.34
CA VAL A 64 -22.62 8.17 8.38
C VAL A 64 -21.16 7.87 8.71
N ALA A 65 -20.76 8.03 9.98
CA ALA A 65 -19.41 7.71 10.41
C ALA A 65 -19.06 6.24 10.14
N SER A 66 -19.95 5.31 10.48
CA SER A 66 -19.74 3.87 10.26
C SER A 66 -19.74 3.49 8.78
N THR A 67 -20.51 4.22 7.95
CA THR A 67 -20.47 4.06 6.49
C THR A 67 -19.11 4.48 5.93
N LEU A 68 -18.59 5.63 6.33
CA LEU A 68 -17.26 6.10 5.93
C LEU A 68 -16.16 5.13 6.37
N MET A 69 -16.25 4.61 7.60
CA MET A 69 -15.30 3.63 8.13
C MET A 69 -15.38 2.28 7.41
N GLY A 70 -16.58 1.79 7.10
CA GLY A 70 -16.79 0.57 6.31
C GLY A 70 -16.26 0.67 4.87
N ARG A 71 -16.07 1.90 4.36
CA ARG A 71 -15.42 2.16 3.06
C ARG A 71 -13.90 2.17 3.13
N LEU A 72 -13.29 2.25 4.32
CA LEU A 72 -11.84 2.26 4.44
C LEU A 72 -11.24 0.94 3.98
N ARG A 73 -10.09 1.02 3.30
CA ARG A 73 -9.36 -0.15 2.81
C ARG A 73 -8.62 -0.91 3.92
N ASP A 74 -8.13 -0.19 4.92
CA ASP A 74 -7.43 -0.74 6.08
C ASP A 74 -8.40 -1.53 6.97
N ARG A 75 -8.22 -2.86 7.04
CA ARG A 75 -9.06 -3.79 7.81
C ARG A 75 -9.06 -3.45 9.30
N VAL A 76 -7.91 -3.11 9.87
CA VAL A 76 -7.76 -2.88 11.31
C VAL A 76 -8.51 -1.60 11.69
N ARG A 77 -8.32 -0.52 10.94
CA ARG A 77 -9.04 0.74 11.16
C ARG A 77 -10.54 0.63 10.84
N SER A 78 -10.91 -0.08 9.77
CA SER A 78 -12.33 -0.27 9.42
C SER A 78 -13.12 -1.02 10.49
N THR A 79 -12.46 -1.86 11.29
CA THR A 79 -13.11 -2.68 12.33
C THR A 79 -13.06 -2.02 13.71
N ILE A 80 -11.90 -1.49 14.11
CA ILE A 80 -11.69 -0.95 15.46
C ILE A 80 -12.39 0.41 15.62
N THR A 81 -12.30 1.30 14.64
CA THR A 81 -12.77 2.68 14.77
C THR A 81 -14.30 2.80 14.96
N PRO A 82 -15.16 2.02 14.28
CA PRO A 82 -16.60 2.01 14.56
C PRO A 82 -16.93 1.50 15.97
N ILE A 83 -16.19 0.51 16.46
CA ILE A 83 -16.36 -0.03 17.83
C ILE A 83 -16.00 1.04 18.85
N THR A 84 -14.85 1.69 18.68
CA THR A 84 -14.40 2.76 19.58
C THR A 84 -15.35 3.96 19.55
N LEU A 85 -15.81 4.37 18.37
CA LEU A 85 -16.76 5.48 18.22
C LEU A 85 -18.09 5.18 18.93
N THR A 86 -18.63 3.97 18.74
CA THR A 86 -19.89 3.54 19.37
C THR A 86 -19.73 3.45 20.88
N ALA A 87 -18.60 2.92 21.37
CA ALA A 87 -18.31 2.81 22.80
C ALA A 87 -18.16 4.18 23.47
N VAL A 88 -17.37 5.09 22.88
CA VAL A 88 -17.15 6.44 23.41
C VAL A 88 -18.45 7.25 23.43
N ALA A 89 -19.22 7.22 22.34
CA ALA A 89 -20.51 7.91 22.27
C ALA A 89 -21.52 7.36 23.31
N SER A 90 -21.53 6.05 23.52
CA SER A 90 -22.43 5.41 24.50
C SER A 90 -22.06 5.77 25.94
N VAL A 91 -20.76 5.76 26.28
CA VAL A 91 -20.30 6.05 27.65
C VAL A 91 -20.59 7.50 28.06
N SER A 92 -20.35 8.46 27.16
CA SER A 92 -20.61 9.89 27.45
C SER A 92 -22.10 10.22 27.63
N LEU A 93 -23.01 9.45 27.04
CA LEU A 93 -24.46 9.64 27.18
C LEU A 93 -25.03 8.96 28.42
N VAL A 94 -24.36 7.92 28.94
CA VAL A 94 -24.77 7.21 30.16
C VAL A 94 -24.31 7.94 31.42
N SER A 95 -23.16 8.64 31.38
CA SER A 95 -22.59 9.30 32.56
C SER A 95 -23.27 10.61 32.97
N SER A 96 -24.11 11.21 32.11
CA SER A 96 -24.75 12.52 32.34
C SER A 96 -26.16 12.46 32.95
N GLY A 97 -26.53 11.36 33.61
CA GLY A 97 -27.71 11.29 34.49
C GLY A 97 -29.05 10.88 33.86
N THR A 98 -29.18 10.88 32.54
CA THR A 98 -30.02 9.99 31.65
C THR A 98 -30.07 10.63 30.25
N PRO A 99 -30.04 9.80 29.18
CA PRO A 99 -31.28 9.27 28.63
C PRO A 99 -31.18 7.77 28.34
N SER A 100 -32.11 6.99 28.89
CA SER A 100 -32.44 5.59 28.56
C SER A 100 -31.30 4.73 27.99
N SER A 101 -30.81 3.73 28.74
CA SER A 101 -29.91 2.66 28.24
C SER A 101 -30.29 2.11 26.87
N TRP A 102 -31.58 2.21 26.51
CA TRP A 102 -32.15 1.98 25.20
C TRP A 102 -31.46 2.69 24.01
N ILE A 103 -30.88 3.89 24.19
CA ILE A 103 -30.14 4.63 23.13
C ILE A 103 -28.98 3.81 22.57
N VAL A 104 -28.36 2.96 23.38
CA VAL A 104 -27.26 2.08 22.96
C VAL A 104 -27.70 1.18 21.79
N PHE A 105 -28.95 0.70 21.79
CA PHE A 105 -29.47 -0.11 20.69
C PHE A 105 -29.61 0.68 19.39
N THR A 106 -29.99 1.96 19.46
CA THR A 106 -29.97 2.84 18.27
C THR A 106 -28.56 3.03 17.73
N LEU A 107 -27.57 3.27 18.61
CA LEU A 107 -26.18 3.46 18.18
C LEU A 107 -25.60 2.16 17.57
N MET A 108 -25.84 1.01 18.22
CA MET A 108 -25.41 -0.29 17.70
C MET A 108 -26.06 -0.63 16.36
N GLY A 109 -27.38 -0.43 16.23
CA GLY A 109 -28.11 -0.65 14.98
C GLY A 109 -27.61 0.27 13.86
N SER A 110 -27.37 1.54 14.17
CA SER A 110 -26.83 2.54 13.22
C SER A 110 -25.41 2.19 12.79
N ALA A 111 -24.56 1.76 13.72
CA ALA A 111 -23.19 1.37 13.42
C ALA A 111 -23.14 0.11 12.54
N PHE A 112 -23.95 -0.90 12.88
CA PHE A 112 -24.00 -2.15 12.14
C PHE A 112 -24.56 -1.96 10.72
N LEU A 113 -25.62 -1.16 10.57
CA LEU A 113 -26.17 -0.80 9.26
C LEU A 113 -25.17 0.03 8.44
N GLY A 114 -24.58 1.06 9.04
CA GLY A 114 -23.62 1.94 8.36
C GLY A 114 -22.41 1.16 7.85
N HIS A 115 -21.82 0.32 8.70
CA HIS A 115 -20.70 -0.54 8.29
C HIS A 115 -21.10 -1.52 7.18
N THR A 116 -22.32 -2.08 7.22
CA THR A 116 -22.82 -3.00 6.19
C THR A 116 -22.98 -2.28 4.84
N ILE A 117 -23.52 -1.06 4.84
CA ILE A 117 -23.63 -0.23 3.63
C ILE A 117 -22.24 0.18 3.12
N GLY A 118 -21.35 0.62 4.01
CA GLY A 118 -19.98 1.02 3.67
C GLY A 118 -19.18 -0.11 3.03
N THR A 119 -19.28 -1.32 3.58
CA THR A 119 -18.63 -2.52 3.02
C THR A 119 -19.23 -2.95 1.69
N ALA A 120 -20.55 -2.89 1.52
CA ALA A 120 -21.18 -3.16 0.23
C ALA A 120 -20.75 -2.14 -0.84
N SER A 121 -20.68 -0.86 -0.48
CA SER A 121 -20.20 0.21 -1.37
C SER A 121 -18.75 -0.04 -1.79
N ARG A 122 -17.88 -0.37 -0.84
CA ARG A 122 -16.47 -0.73 -1.10
C ARG A 122 -16.37 -1.96 -1.98
N ALA A 123 -17.08 -3.04 -1.68
CA ALA A 123 -17.06 -4.28 -2.45
C ALA A 123 -17.48 -4.05 -3.90
N ARG A 124 -18.50 -3.21 -4.14
CA ARG A 124 -18.91 -2.80 -5.50
C ARG A 124 -17.87 -1.95 -6.21
N GLN A 125 -17.21 -1.04 -5.48
CA GLN A 125 -16.14 -0.20 -6.02
C GLN A 125 -14.93 -1.06 -6.41
N GLU A 126 -14.49 -1.95 -5.51
CA GLU A 126 -13.39 -2.89 -5.76
C GLU A 126 -13.71 -3.88 -6.88
N ALA A 127 -14.96 -4.35 -7.00
CA ALA A 127 -15.39 -5.20 -8.11
C ALA A 127 -15.38 -4.49 -9.48
N ARG A 128 -15.36 -3.15 -9.49
CA ARG A 128 -15.27 -2.32 -10.70
C ARG A 128 -13.86 -1.79 -10.96
N GLU A 129 -12.90 -2.05 -10.08
CA GLU A 129 -11.51 -1.65 -10.29
C GLU A 129 -10.94 -2.48 -11.44
N ALA A 130 -10.56 -1.80 -12.53
CA ALA A 130 -9.90 -2.43 -13.65
C ALA A 130 -8.56 -3.04 -13.20
N ILE A 131 -8.22 -4.20 -13.76
CA ILE A 131 -6.89 -4.78 -13.61
C ILE A 131 -5.92 -3.85 -14.35
N ILE A 132 -5.06 -3.16 -13.61
CA ILE A 132 -4.04 -2.28 -14.18
C ILE A 132 -2.79 -3.12 -14.41
N LEU A 133 -2.41 -3.30 -15.67
CA LEU A 133 -1.15 -3.95 -16.02
C LEU A 133 0.04 -3.01 -15.78
N PRO A 134 1.22 -3.54 -15.42
CA PRO A 134 2.45 -2.75 -15.40
C PRO A 134 2.68 -2.07 -16.74
N THR A 135 3.21 -0.86 -16.73
CA THR A 135 3.64 -0.19 -17.97
C THR A 135 4.80 -0.96 -18.59
N ASP A 136 4.66 -1.31 -19.87
CA ASP A 136 5.75 -1.90 -20.65
C ASP A 136 6.86 -0.84 -20.85
N PRO A 137 8.10 -1.08 -20.38
CA PRO A 137 9.23 -0.16 -20.58
C PRO A 137 9.49 0.19 -22.05
N ALA A 138 9.19 -0.72 -22.98
CA ALA A 138 9.34 -0.46 -24.41
C ALA A 138 8.33 0.59 -24.93
N SER A 139 7.18 0.74 -24.27
CA SER A 139 6.17 1.75 -24.62
C SER A 139 6.53 3.17 -24.18
N VAL A 140 7.56 3.33 -23.33
CA VAL A 140 8.02 4.61 -22.77
C VAL A 140 9.55 4.76 -22.95
N PRO A 141 10.05 4.83 -24.20
CA PRO A 141 11.48 4.82 -24.47
C PRO A 141 12.21 5.99 -23.80
N GLY A 142 13.36 5.70 -23.20
CA GLY A 142 14.20 6.69 -22.50
C GLY A 142 13.68 7.09 -21.11
N ARG A 143 12.52 6.59 -20.68
CA ARG A 143 11.97 6.79 -19.34
C ARG A 143 12.24 5.59 -18.46
N THR A 144 12.32 5.82 -17.16
CA THR A 144 12.56 4.75 -16.18
C THR A 144 11.25 4.38 -15.50
N VAL A 145 10.88 3.11 -15.56
CA VAL A 145 9.75 2.53 -14.83
C VAL A 145 10.26 1.95 -13.52
N LEU A 146 9.80 2.46 -12.39
CA LEU A 146 10.02 1.89 -11.05
C LEU A 146 8.80 1.07 -10.66
N LEU A 147 9.01 -0.21 -10.38
CA LEU A 147 8.04 -1.12 -9.80
C LEU A 147 8.54 -1.56 -8.42
N TRP A 148 7.65 -1.64 -7.43
CA TRP A 148 8.03 -2.25 -6.15
C TRP A 148 6.88 -3.00 -5.51
N ARG A 149 7.21 -4.07 -4.78
CA ARG A 149 6.26 -4.96 -4.11
C ARG A 149 6.38 -4.85 -2.60
N MET A 150 5.24 -4.59 -1.95
CA MET A 150 5.02 -4.54 -0.52
C MET A 150 4.07 -5.67 -0.13
N GLY A 151 4.62 -6.85 0.16
CA GLY A 151 3.83 -8.04 0.43
C GLY A 151 2.97 -8.43 -0.78
N ARG A 152 1.65 -8.22 -0.71
CA ARG A 152 0.71 -8.49 -1.82
C ARG A 152 0.42 -7.26 -2.69
N GLU A 153 0.92 -6.10 -2.31
CA GLU A 153 0.69 -4.85 -3.03
C GLU A 153 1.87 -4.53 -3.94
N GLN A 154 1.60 -4.07 -5.15
CA GLN A 154 2.57 -3.68 -6.15
C GLN A 154 2.23 -2.26 -6.60
N PHE A 155 3.26 -1.45 -6.76
CA PHE A 155 3.16 -0.06 -7.14
C PHE A 155 4.13 0.24 -8.26
N GLU A 156 3.81 1.29 -9.01
CA GLU A 156 4.54 1.75 -10.17
C GLU A 156 4.67 3.28 -10.17
N VAL A 157 5.82 3.78 -10.60
CA VAL A 157 6.07 5.19 -10.91
C VAL A 157 6.94 5.28 -12.17
N LEU A 158 6.59 6.18 -13.08
CA LEU A 158 7.46 6.62 -14.17
C LEU A 158 8.33 7.79 -13.72
N ASP A 159 9.60 7.76 -14.13
CA ASP A 159 10.66 8.73 -13.82
C ASP A 159 10.76 9.03 -12.31
N PRO A 160 11.08 8.02 -11.50
CA PRO A 160 11.14 8.18 -10.05
C PRO A 160 12.19 9.22 -9.67
N SER A 161 11.84 10.17 -8.78
CA SER A 161 12.83 11.07 -8.21
C SER A 161 13.84 10.31 -7.35
N GLU A 162 15.03 10.89 -7.18
CA GLU A 162 16.04 10.36 -6.25
C GLU A 162 15.47 10.20 -4.83
N LYS A 163 14.64 11.16 -4.39
CA LYS A 163 13.95 11.08 -3.10
C LYS A 163 13.03 9.86 -3.02
N ARG A 164 12.29 9.55 -4.09
CA ARG A 164 11.44 8.34 -4.16
C ARG A 164 12.28 7.07 -4.06
N LEU A 165 13.33 6.96 -4.86
CA LEU A 165 14.23 5.81 -4.85
C LEU A 165 14.82 5.58 -3.46
N ARG A 166 15.37 6.61 -2.83
CA ARG A 166 15.88 6.57 -1.45
C ARG A 166 14.82 6.10 -0.46
N THR A 167 13.58 6.58 -0.59
CA THR A 167 12.49 6.24 0.32
C THR A 167 12.05 4.78 0.16
N VAL A 168 11.88 4.31 -1.08
CA VAL A 168 11.46 2.93 -1.38
C VAL A 168 12.56 1.95 -0.99
N ILE A 169 13.82 2.27 -1.33
CA ILE A 169 14.98 1.44 -1.00
C ILE A 169 15.25 1.46 0.50
N LYS A 170 15.25 2.58 1.22
CA LYS A 170 15.53 2.51 2.66
C LYS A 170 14.35 1.88 3.43
N GLY A 171 13.13 2.11 2.96
CA GLY A 171 11.89 1.63 3.57
C GLY A 171 11.61 2.31 4.93
N PRO A 172 10.36 2.61 5.26
CA PRO A 172 10.01 2.96 6.64
C PRO A 172 10.22 1.74 7.57
N LYS A 173 10.58 1.99 8.84
CA LYS A 173 10.74 0.93 9.85
C LYS A 173 9.50 0.02 9.87
N GLY A 174 9.68 -1.25 9.52
CA GLY A 174 8.62 -2.27 9.54
C GLY A 174 7.82 -2.46 8.25
N ASN A 175 8.10 -1.72 7.16
CA ASN A 175 7.43 -1.94 5.87
C ASN A 175 8.43 -1.77 4.73
N ILE A 176 9.28 -2.79 4.55
CA ILE A 176 10.35 -2.82 3.54
C ILE A 176 9.84 -3.57 2.29
N PRO A 177 10.05 -3.06 1.07
CA PRO A 177 9.68 -3.80 -0.13
C PRO A 177 10.42 -5.13 -0.24
N THR A 178 9.72 -6.19 -0.66
CA THR A 178 10.30 -7.52 -0.93
C THR A 178 11.06 -7.56 -2.24
N SER A 179 10.60 -6.77 -3.22
CA SER A 179 11.28 -6.58 -4.51
C SER A 179 11.09 -5.15 -4.99
N ILE A 180 12.12 -4.64 -5.65
CA ILE A 180 12.11 -3.37 -6.35
C ILE A 180 12.72 -3.64 -7.73
N GLU A 181 12.04 -3.25 -8.79
CA GLU A 181 12.46 -3.44 -10.17
C GLU A 181 12.50 -2.07 -10.84
N LEU A 182 13.60 -1.79 -11.51
CA LEU A 182 13.78 -0.61 -12.33
C LEU A 182 14.01 -1.09 -13.75
N ARG A 183 13.21 -0.58 -14.69
CA ARG A 183 13.34 -0.90 -16.10
C ARG A 183 13.48 0.37 -16.91
N ARG A 184 14.35 0.35 -17.91
CA ARG A 184 14.54 1.45 -18.87
C ARG A 184 14.88 0.86 -20.22
N SER A 185 13.97 1.00 -21.19
CA SER A 185 14.08 0.27 -22.46
C SER A 185 14.24 -1.24 -22.16
N THR A 186 15.28 -1.90 -22.66
CA THR A 186 15.59 -3.32 -22.41
C THR A 186 16.40 -3.54 -21.12
N ALA A 187 17.02 -2.50 -20.57
CA ALA A 187 17.87 -2.61 -19.40
C ALA A 187 17.03 -2.73 -18.12
N GLY A 188 17.60 -3.42 -17.13
CA GLY A 188 16.93 -3.70 -15.88
C GLY A 188 17.84 -3.73 -14.66
N LEU A 189 17.30 -3.28 -13.54
CA LEU A 189 17.93 -3.34 -12.23
C LEU A 189 16.93 -3.86 -11.19
N ASP A 190 17.20 -5.03 -10.62
CA ASP A 190 16.36 -5.70 -9.64
C ASP A 190 17.04 -5.70 -8.28
N ILE A 191 16.35 -5.17 -7.27
CA ILE A 191 16.77 -5.18 -5.88
C ILE A 191 15.87 -6.16 -5.14
N LEU A 192 16.43 -7.32 -4.81
CA LEU A 192 15.73 -8.39 -4.12
C LEU A 192 16.03 -8.33 -2.63
N ARG A 193 14.97 -8.37 -1.84
CA ARG A 193 15.05 -8.46 -0.37
C ARG A 193 14.14 -9.57 0.13
N PRO A 194 14.53 -10.83 -0.11
CA PRO A 194 13.88 -11.93 0.58
C PRO A 194 14.18 -11.76 2.08
N GLY A 195 13.16 -11.84 2.94
CA GLY A 195 13.21 -11.54 4.38
C GLY A 195 14.58 -11.70 5.07
N ASP A 196 14.92 -12.92 5.50
CA ASP A 196 16.16 -13.21 6.24
C ASP A 196 17.42 -13.33 5.34
N VAL A 197 17.37 -12.86 4.10
CA VAL A 197 18.44 -13.00 3.11
C VAL A 197 19.11 -11.63 2.89
N PRO A 198 20.45 -11.58 2.68
CA PRO A 198 21.13 -10.35 2.29
C PRO A 198 20.52 -9.73 1.02
N ILE A 199 20.49 -8.40 0.98
CA ILE A 199 20.03 -7.62 -0.17
C ILE A 199 20.86 -8.01 -1.39
N ALA A 200 20.20 -8.46 -2.45
CA ALA A 200 20.84 -8.70 -3.74
C ALA A 200 20.43 -7.60 -4.73
N VAL A 201 21.40 -7.07 -5.47
CA VAL A 201 21.16 -6.05 -6.49
C VAL A 201 21.67 -6.60 -7.81
N LEU A 202 20.76 -6.87 -8.74
CA LEU A 202 21.01 -7.50 -10.02
C LEU A 202 20.81 -6.48 -11.14
N HIS A 203 21.72 -6.39 -12.09
CA HIS A 203 21.66 -5.51 -13.24
C HIS A 203 21.81 -6.31 -14.54
N ALA A 204 21.00 -6.02 -15.55
CA ALA A 204 21.17 -6.53 -16.90
C ALA A 204 21.02 -5.39 -17.92
N MET A 205 21.89 -5.37 -18.93
CA MET A 205 21.76 -4.45 -20.07
C MET A 205 20.55 -4.81 -20.97
N ASP A 206 20.20 -6.08 -20.96
CA ASP A 206 19.01 -6.63 -21.57
C ASP A 206 18.43 -7.70 -20.63
N VAL A 207 17.23 -7.45 -20.13
CA VAL A 207 16.52 -8.33 -19.19
C VAL A 207 16.12 -9.65 -19.84
N ASP A 208 15.87 -9.66 -21.16
CA ASP A 208 15.42 -10.85 -21.88
C ASP A 208 16.58 -11.80 -22.19
N THR A 209 17.77 -11.25 -22.48
CA THR A 209 18.94 -12.06 -22.87
C THR A 209 19.97 -12.27 -21.75
N GLY A 210 19.98 -11.41 -20.73
CA GLY A 210 21.09 -11.34 -19.77
C GLY A 210 22.42 -10.92 -20.44
N PRO A 211 23.58 -11.11 -19.79
CA PRO A 211 23.77 -11.68 -18.46
C PRO A 211 23.42 -10.71 -17.32
N TRP A 212 23.12 -11.28 -16.15
CA TRP A 212 22.89 -10.51 -14.93
C TRP A 212 24.18 -10.31 -14.14
N TYR A 213 24.37 -9.10 -13.63
CA TYR A 213 25.50 -8.70 -12.80
C TYR A 213 25.00 -8.37 -11.38
N GLU A 214 25.73 -8.79 -10.36
CA GLU A 214 25.40 -8.55 -8.95
C GLU A 214 26.41 -7.59 -8.32
N ILE A 215 25.95 -6.67 -7.45
CA ILE A 215 26.85 -5.87 -6.63
C ILE A 215 27.50 -6.77 -5.58
N VAL A 216 28.82 -6.83 -5.55
CA VAL A 216 29.61 -7.61 -4.59
C VAL A 216 30.32 -6.72 -3.55
N ASP A 217 30.98 -7.31 -2.56
CA ASP A 217 31.89 -6.58 -1.69
C ASP A 217 33.22 -6.35 -2.43
N PRO A 218 33.77 -5.12 -2.49
CA PRO A 218 35.08 -4.88 -3.11
C PRO A 218 36.28 -5.48 -2.38
N ILE A 219 36.11 -6.36 -1.38
CA ILE A 219 37.25 -7.06 -0.77
C ILE A 219 37.44 -8.42 -1.46
N VAL A 220 38.32 -8.42 -2.47
CA VAL A 220 38.89 -9.59 -3.17
C VAL A 220 37.83 -10.41 -3.90
N ALA A 221 37.72 -10.24 -5.22
CA ALA A 221 37.16 -11.29 -6.07
C ALA A 221 37.90 -12.59 -5.73
N PRO A 222 37.26 -13.59 -5.10
CA PRO A 222 37.97 -14.79 -4.70
C PRO A 222 38.53 -15.43 -5.96
N GLY A 223 39.84 -15.75 -5.93
CA GLY A 223 40.41 -16.63 -6.94
C GLY A 223 39.58 -17.93 -7.01
N PRO A 224 39.63 -18.67 -8.13
CA PRO A 224 38.83 -19.88 -8.30
C PRO A 224 38.97 -20.82 -7.07
N GLY A 225 37.87 -21.06 -6.36
CA GLY A 225 37.83 -21.95 -5.18
C GLY A 225 38.01 -21.28 -3.80
N GLN A 226 38.15 -19.96 -3.70
CA GLN A 226 38.16 -19.29 -2.39
C GLN A 226 36.74 -18.97 -1.88
N PRO A 227 36.49 -19.10 -0.58
CA PRO A 227 35.19 -18.74 0.02
C PRO A 227 34.93 -17.25 -0.14
N ILE A 228 33.69 -16.90 -0.48
CA ILE A 228 33.23 -15.51 -0.60
C ILE A 228 33.42 -14.82 0.78
N PRO A 229 34.21 -13.74 0.87
CA PRO A 229 34.45 -13.06 2.14
C PRO A 229 33.17 -12.37 2.67
N ALA A 230 33.18 -12.09 3.98
CA ALA A 230 32.02 -11.66 4.75
C ALA A 230 31.34 -10.40 4.17
N ASN A 231 30.01 -10.44 4.10
CA ASN A 231 29.16 -9.37 3.57
C ASN A 231 29.48 -8.00 4.21
N PRO A 232 29.41 -6.89 3.44
CA PRO A 232 29.54 -5.55 4.01
C PRO A 232 28.47 -5.32 5.06
N SER A 233 28.70 -4.34 5.95
CA SER A 233 27.64 -3.89 6.84
C SER A 233 26.40 -3.50 6.03
N THR A 234 25.21 -3.91 6.49
CA THR A 234 23.94 -3.72 5.77
C THR A 234 23.71 -2.26 5.35
N ALA A 235 24.23 -1.30 6.13
CA ALA A 235 24.17 0.13 5.81
C ALA A 235 24.96 0.50 4.55
N VAL A 236 26.19 -0.01 4.39
CA VAL A 236 27.04 0.26 3.23
C VAL A 236 26.44 -0.34 1.96
N LEU A 237 25.90 -1.56 2.04
CA LEU A 237 25.17 -2.18 0.92
C LEU A 237 23.94 -1.36 0.53
N LEU A 238 23.17 -0.88 1.50
CA LEU A 238 21.98 -0.06 1.25
C LEU A 238 22.31 1.26 0.55
N ASP A 239 23.38 1.94 0.95
CA ASP A 239 23.79 3.19 0.31
C ASP A 239 24.31 2.94 -1.12
N ARG A 240 25.14 1.91 -1.34
CA ARG A 240 25.56 1.50 -2.70
C ARG A 240 24.38 1.11 -3.59
N THR A 241 23.44 0.34 -3.05
CA THR A 241 22.19 -0.03 -3.75
C THR A 241 21.41 1.21 -4.18
N THR A 242 21.33 2.20 -3.29
CA THR A 242 20.64 3.46 -3.54
C THR A 242 21.33 4.25 -4.66
N GLU A 243 22.65 4.37 -4.60
CA GLU A 243 23.44 5.04 -5.64
C GLU A 243 23.30 4.34 -6.99
N ALA A 244 23.37 3.01 -7.01
CA ALA A 244 23.18 2.22 -8.22
C ALA A 244 21.80 2.44 -8.85
N ALA A 245 20.74 2.46 -8.04
CA ALA A 245 19.39 2.74 -8.52
C ALA A 245 19.22 4.16 -9.07
N VAL A 246 19.86 5.16 -8.43
CA VAL A 246 19.83 6.56 -8.89
C VAL A 246 20.64 6.74 -10.18
N HIS A 247 21.78 6.06 -10.32
CA HIS A 247 22.54 6.05 -11.56
C HIS A 247 21.72 5.42 -12.69
N PHE A 248 21.23 4.19 -12.46
CA PHE A 248 20.43 3.44 -13.43
C PHE A 248 19.21 4.23 -13.88
N SER A 249 18.49 4.92 -12.98
CA SER A 249 17.31 5.68 -13.37
C SER A 249 17.63 6.84 -14.34
N ARG A 250 18.87 7.32 -14.36
CA ARG A 250 19.34 8.39 -15.24
C ARG A 250 19.99 7.87 -16.53
N THR A 251 20.71 6.76 -16.47
CA THR A 251 21.54 6.28 -17.58
C THR A 251 21.07 4.95 -18.18
N GLY A 252 20.42 4.08 -17.40
CA GLY A 252 20.15 2.68 -17.76
C GLY A 252 21.39 1.79 -17.68
N GLU A 253 22.49 2.31 -17.14
CA GLU A 253 23.79 1.64 -17.10
C GLU A 253 24.19 1.25 -15.66
N PRO A 254 25.07 0.24 -15.50
CA PRO A 254 25.59 -0.14 -14.19
C PRO A 254 26.37 1.02 -13.56
N SER A 255 26.21 1.22 -12.25
CA SER A 255 26.93 2.30 -11.57
C SER A 255 28.43 2.02 -11.53
N PRO A 256 29.29 2.98 -11.92
CA PRO A 256 30.75 2.81 -11.87
C PRO A 256 31.29 2.76 -10.44
N SER A 257 30.52 3.22 -9.44
CA SER A 257 30.92 3.20 -8.03
C SER A 257 30.72 1.85 -7.34
N ALA A 258 29.98 0.93 -7.97
CA ALA A 258 29.69 -0.38 -7.43
C ALA A 258 30.54 -1.46 -8.11
N PRO A 259 31.14 -2.39 -7.36
CA PRO A 259 31.83 -3.53 -7.96
C PRO A 259 30.78 -4.55 -8.43
N TRP A 260 30.71 -4.74 -9.74
CA TRP A 260 29.81 -5.69 -10.38
C TRP A 260 30.54 -6.99 -10.69
N ALA A 261 29.94 -8.12 -10.34
CA ALA A 261 30.39 -9.44 -10.77
C ALA A 261 29.26 -10.15 -11.52
N LEU A 262 29.60 -11.11 -12.38
CA LEU A 262 28.60 -11.95 -13.03
C LEU A 262 27.78 -12.71 -11.97
N SER A 263 26.46 -12.59 -12.01
CA SER A 263 25.59 -13.29 -11.06
C SER A 263 25.39 -14.74 -11.50
N THR A 264 25.38 -15.64 -10.53
CA THR A 264 24.99 -17.05 -10.72
C THR A 264 23.50 -17.28 -10.48
N ARG A 265 22.78 -16.25 -9.99
CA ARG A 265 21.33 -16.29 -9.75
C ARG A 265 20.63 -16.09 -11.10
N ARG A 266 19.92 -17.12 -11.55
CA ARG A 266 18.99 -17.05 -12.69
C ARG A 266 17.57 -16.86 -12.19
#